data_AF-A0A142Y9A0-F1
#
_entry.id   AF-A0A142Y9A0-F1
#
_cell.length_a   1.000
_cell.length_b   1.000
_cell.length_c   1.000
_cell.angle_alpha   90.00
_cell.angle_beta   90.00
_cell.angle_gamma   90.00
#
_symmetry.space_group_name_H-M   'P 1'
#
loop_
_entity.id
_entity.type
_entity.pdbx_description
1 polymer ?
#
loop_
_entity_poly.entity_id
_entity_poly.type
_entity_poly.pdbx_seq_one_letter_code
_entity_poly.pdbx_strand_id
1 'polypeptide(L)'
;MPEGTKLIVVYGNYRHRQDSTGITVSTSIEENETGVPYRAVTDVNIEGRLRNKRLESPRYLDPIIQEMELAYSQPGMDFGMLHDDGTRSTVWFRNADTIGGIRPRMLAYPNYRGGEYVNYRQFQIQLTVMQPVVGAPEYIRFSESLSIDGGGGEWDVKEVNFGRGVRHRTRTHKKCTAVQSGSAVGRGDFPRVPPPIWPFALRTEEPKIGREVRPRGGSRTGNIRLEECEISWTYEYVWPVRLDGIPHYAIG
;
A
#
# COMPACT_ATOMS: atom_id res chain seq x y z
N MET A 1 21.45 38.88 16.75
CA MET A 1 20.38 37.92 16.41
C MET A 1 20.93 36.54 16.71
N PRO A 2 20.20 35.66 17.41
CA PRO A 2 20.66 34.28 17.60
C PRO A 2 20.89 33.64 16.24
N GLU A 3 22.08 33.07 16.02
CA GLU A 3 22.39 32.33 14.80
C GLU A 3 21.33 31.23 14.64
N GLY A 4 20.60 31.26 13.52
CA GLY A 4 19.59 30.24 13.23
C GLY A 4 20.25 28.87 13.20
N THR A 5 19.62 27.89 13.86
CA THR A 5 20.05 26.50 13.86
C THR A 5 20.22 26.02 12.42
N LYS A 6 21.44 25.60 12.11
CA LYS A 6 21.79 25.14 10.76
C LYS A 6 21.44 23.67 10.61
N LEU A 7 20.78 23.32 9.52
CA LEU A 7 20.32 21.95 9.24
C LEU A 7 21.13 21.33 8.10
N ILE A 8 21.40 20.03 8.21
CA ILE A 8 22.12 19.23 7.23
C ILE A 8 21.21 18.11 6.74
N VAL A 9 20.87 18.11 5.45
CA VAL A 9 20.10 17.02 4.83
C VAL A 9 21.02 15.81 4.60
N VAL A 10 20.55 14.63 5.00
CA VAL A 10 21.30 13.38 4.88
C VAL A 10 20.46 12.28 4.20
N TYR A 11 21.14 11.42 3.45
CA TYR A 11 20.57 10.23 2.82
C TYR A 11 21.58 9.08 2.92
N GLY A 12 21.31 8.12 3.82
CA GLY A 12 22.28 7.09 4.21
C GLY A 12 23.55 7.72 4.78
N ASN A 13 24.69 7.40 4.17
CA ASN A 13 25.99 7.98 4.53
C ASN A 13 26.28 9.32 3.83
N TYR A 14 25.51 9.66 2.80
CA TYR A 14 25.71 10.90 2.05
C TYR A 14 25.13 12.09 2.81
N ARG A 15 25.89 13.20 2.83
CA ARG A 15 25.53 14.44 3.53
C ARG A 15 25.62 15.60 2.56
N HIS A 16 24.52 16.33 2.41
CA HIS A 16 24.55 17.61 1.72
C HIS A 16 25.39 18.61 2.52
N ARG A 17 25.86 19.66 1.85
CA ARG A 17 26.52 20.76 2.53
C ARG A 17 25.51 21.49 3.42
N GLN A 18 25.96 21.92 4.59
CA GLN A 18 25.18 22.76 5.48
C GLN A 18 24.69 24.02 4.75
N ASP A 19 23.41 24.35 4.95
CA ASP A 19 22.73 25.51 4.36
C ASP A 19 22.74 25.57 2.81
N SER A 20 22.90 24.43 2.12
CA SER A 20 22.87 24.37 0.64
C SER A 20 21.58 23.78 0.07
N THR A 21 20.65 23.37 0.92
CA THR A 21 19.42 22.65 0.54
C THR A 21 18.21 23.21 1.27
N GLY A 22 17.09 23.26 0.56
CA GLY A 22 15.75 23.43 1.11
C GLY A 22 14.99 22.12 0.95
N ILE A 23 14.12 21.82 1.91
CA ILE A 23 13.24 20.66 1.85
C ILE A 23 11.78 21.08 1.98
N THR A 24 10.91 20.41 1.25
CA THR A 24 9.47 20.48 1.40
C THR A 24 8.96 19.08 1.63
N VAL A 25 8.16 18.90 2.68
CA VAL A 25 7.61 17.60 3.08
C VAL A 25 6.09 17.70 3.02
N SER A 26 5.45 16.77 2.33
CA SER A 26 3.99 16.65 2.26
C SER A 26 3.58 15.22 2.56
N THR A 27 2.68 15.04 3.53
CA THR A 27 2.16 13.73 3.93
C THR A 27 0.68 13.63 3.59
N SER A 28 0.30 12.56 2.89
CA SER A 28 -1.08 12.14 2.69
C SER A 28 -1.34 10.82 3.42
N ILE A 29 -2.57 10.65 3.88
CA ILE A 29 -3.04 9.40 4.49
C ILE A 29 -3.85 8.67 3.43
N GLU A 30 -3.52 7.40 3.19
CA GLU A 30 -4.33 6.55 2.35
C GLU A 30 -5.25 5.68 3.21
N GLU A 31 -6.51 5.64 2.79
CA GLU A 31 -7.57 4.84 3.38
C GLU A 31 -7.82 3.60 2.53
N ASN A 32 -8.26 2.52 3.17
CA ASN A 32 -8.70 1.31 2.49
C ASN A 32 -10.11 1.48 1.90
N GLU A 33 -10.66 0.44 1.27
CA GLU A 33 -12.02 0.46 0.70
C GLU A 33 -13.13 0.76 1.73
N THR A 34 -12.83 0.57 3.03
CA THR A 34 -13.75 0.85 4.14
C THR A 34 -13.55 2.24 4.77
N GLY A 35 -12.68 3.09 4.20
CA GLY A 35 -12.39 4.43 4.73
C GLY A 35 -11.48 4.44 5.97
N VAL A 36 -10.80 3.33 6.26
CA VAL A 36 -9.90 3.22 7.41
C VAL A 36 -8.46 3.53 6.97
N PRO A 37 -7.77 4.49 7.62
CA PRO A 37 -6.36 4.78 7.37
C PRO A 37 -5.46 3.56 7.56
N TYR A 38 -4.64 3.22 6.55
CA TYR A 38 -3.74 2.07 6.65
C TYR A 38 -2.27 2.38 6.36
N ARG A 39 -1.99 3.43 5.58
CA ARG A 39 -0.62 3.91 5.33
C ARG A 39 -0.56 5.43 5.17
N ALA A 40 0.55 6.01 5.60
CA ALA A 40 0.91 7.39 5.30
C ALA A 40 1.94 7.41 4.16
N VAL A 41 1.70 8.22 3.15
CA VAL A 41 2.62 8.47 2.04
C VAL A 41 3.18 9.87 2.21
N THR A 42 4.48 9.97 2.39
CA THR A 42 5.18 11.23 2.53
C THR A 42 6.08 11.44 1.32
N ASP A 43 5.77 12.50 0.57
CA ASP A 43 6.61 12.97 -0.51
C ASP A 43 7.55 14.06 0.00
N VAL A 44 8.82 13.91 -0.32
CA VAL A 44 9.88 14.85 0.07
C VAL A 44 10.50 15.41 -1.20
N ASN A 45 10.44 16.73 -1.33
CA ASN A 45 11.13 17.48 -2.37
C ASN A 45 12.36 18.15 -1.75
N ILE A 46 13.53 17.86 -2.30
CA ILE A 46 14.81 18.45 -1.89
C ILE A 46 15.29 19.29 -3.05
N GLU A 47 15.56 20.57 -2.80
CA GLU A 47 16.08 21.50 -3.79
C GLU A 47 17.33 22.17 -3.25
N GLY A 48 18.33 22.38 -4.11
CA GLY A 48 19.58 22.94 -3.62
C GLY A 48 20.58 23.28 -4.69
N ARG A 49 21.77 23.68 -4.24
CA ARG A 49 22.91 23.98 -5.11
C ARG A 49 24.15 23.26 -4.62
N LEU A 50 24.70 22.38 -5.45
CA LEU A 50 26.06 21.87 -5.28
C LEU A 50 27.02 23.00 -5.62
N ARG A 51 27.94 23.36 -4.71
CA ARG A 51 28.89 24.45 -4.93
C ARG A 51 30.28 23.90 -5.18
N ASN A 52 30.94 24.45 -6.17
CA ASN A 52 32.35 24.19 -6.38
C ASN A 52 33.15 24.87 -5.26
N LYS A 53 33.88 24.09 -4.45
CA LYS A 53 34.74 24.64 -3.39
C LYS A 53 35.95 25.41 -3.94
N ARG A 54 36.36 25.14 -5.18
CA ARG A 54 37.49 25.78 -5.86
C ARG A 54 37.00 26.38 -7.18
N LEU A 55 36.76 27.69 -7.17
CA LEU A 55 36.27 28.45 -8.33
C LEU A 55 37.24 28.43 -9.54
N GLU A 56 38.42 27.84 -9.37
CA GLU A 56 39.50 27.73 -10.35
C GLU A 56 39.23 26.70 -11.47
N SER A 57 38.39 25.69 -11.24
CA SER A 57 38.08 24.70 -12.29
C SER A 57 36.73 24.00 -12.12
N PRO A 58 35.89 23.91 -13.18
CA PRO A 58 34.65 23.14 -13.17
C PRO A 58 34.80 21.66 -12.80
N ARG A 59 35.98 21.07 -13.03
CA ARG A 59 36.28 19.64 -12.78
C ARG A 59 36.10 19.21 -11.33
N TYR A 60 36.12 20.15 -10.38
CA TYR A 60 35.90 19.86 -8.96
C TYR A 60 34.43 19.63 -8.60
N LEU A 61 33.50 19.93 -9.51
CA LEU A 61 32.06 19.74 -9.30
C LEU A 61 31.61 18.32 -9.71
N ASP A 62 32.24 17.74 -10.73
CA ASP A 62 31.99 16.37 -11.22
C ASP A 62 31.96 15.31 -10.10
N PRO A 63 32.98 15.20 -9.22
CA PRO A 63 32.97 14.18 -8.18
C PRO A 63 31.85 14.41 -7.15
N ILE A 64 31.46 15.66 -6.88
CA ILE A 64 30.37 15.99 -5.95
C ILE A 64 29.03 15.55 -6.55
N ILE A 65 28.84 15.80 -7.85
CA ILE A 65 27.67 15.35 -8.60
C ILE A 65 27.58 13.82 -8.58
N GLN A 66 28.68 13.13 -8.89
CA GLN A 66 28.73 11.67 -8.91
C GLN A 66 28.48 11.04 -7.53
N GLU A 67 29.00 11.64 -6.46
CA GLU A 67 28.75 11.18 -5.09
C GLU A 67 27.26 11.26 -4.72
N MET A 68 26.61 12.38 -5.07
CA MET A 68 25.16 12.55 -4.87
C MET A 68 24.36 11.55 -5.73
N GLU A 69 24.68 11.44 -7.02
CA GLU A 69 24.02 10.51 -7.94
C GLU A 69 24.15 9.06 -7.46
N LEU A 70 25.34 8.66 -7.02
CA LEU A 70 25.58 7.33 -6.46
C LEU A 70 24.73 7.10 -5.20
N ALA A 71 24.69 8.07 -4.28
CA ALA A 71 23.90 7.95 -3.07
C ALA A 71 22.41 7.77 -3.37
N TYR A 72 21.83 8.65 -4.20
CA TYR A 72 20.41 8.60 -4.56
C TYR A 72 20.06 7.53 -5.61
N SER A 73 21.04 6.84 -6.18
CA SER A 73 20.79 5.62 -6.98
C SER A 73 20.41 4.41 -6.10
N GLN A 74 20.70 4.47 -4.80
CA GLN A 74 20.47 3.38 -3.86
C GLN A 74 19.17 3.61 -3.08
N PRO A 75 18.10 2.85 -3.33
CA PRO A 75 16.89 2.93 -2.51
C PRO A 75 17.11 2.29 -1.13
N GLY A 76 16.26 2.63 -0.18
CA GLY A 76 16.23 1.98 1.14
C GLY A 76 17.28 2.51 2.11
N MET A 77 17.68 3.77 1.99
CA MET A 77 18.54 4.45 2.97
C MET A 77 17.71 5.25 3.96
N ASP A 78 18.24 5.48 5.15
CA ASP A 78 17.66 6.46 6.09
C ASP A 78 17.74 7.86 5.48
N PHE A 79 16.72 8.69 5.73
CA PHE A 79 16.64 10.05 5.22
C PHE A 79 16.21 11.01 6.33
N GLY A 80 16.80 12.20 6.39
CA GLY A 80 16.30 13.23 7.29
C GLY A 80 17.21 14.45 7.34
N MET A 81 16.95 15.31 8.33
CA MET A 81 17.85 16.41 8.66
C MET A 81 18.51 16.21 10.02
N LEU A 82 19.78 16.60 10.09
CA LEU A 82 20.55 16.70 11.32
C LEU A 82 20.74 18.17 11.71
N HIS A 83 20.78 18.43 13.01
CA HIS A 83 21.28 19.66 13.59
C HIS A 83 22.81 19.73 13.47
N ASP A 84 23.39 20.89 13.77
CA ASP A 84 24.83 21.13 13.73
C ASP A 84 25.63 20.30 14.75
N ASP A 85 25.00 19.94 15.88
CA ASP A 85 25.51 18.99 16.87
C ASP A 85 25.41 17.51 16.44
N GLY A 86 24.84 17.23 15.27
CA GLY A 86 24.63 15.89 14.72
C GLY A 86 23.38 15.17 15.26
N THR A 87 22.57 15.81 16.10
CA THR A 87 21.28 15.26 16.55
C THR A 87 20.24 15.30 15.43
N ARG A 88 19.25 14.42 15.51
CA ARG A 88 18.20 14.30 14.48
C ARG A 88 17.11 15.35 14.69
N SER A 89 16.70 16.00 13.61
CA SER A 89 15.53 16.87 13.61
C SER A 89 14.22 16.08 13.68
N THR A 90 13.09 16.79 13.74
CA THR A 90 11.74 16.22 13.62
C THR A 90 11.49 15.56 12.26
N VAL A 91 12.18 16.00 11.20
CA VAL A 91 12.11 15.38 9.87
C VAL A 91 13.20 14.32 9.80
N TRP A 92 12.87 13.13 10.29
CA TRP A 92 13.74 11.97 10.21
C TRP A 92 12.93 10.70 9.93
N PHE A 93 13.29 10.02 8.85
CA PHE A 93 12.68 8.79 8.39
C PHE A 93 13.73 7.68 8.41
N ARG A 94 13.49 6.65 9.22
CA ARG A 94 14.33 5.45 9.22
C ARG A 94 13.79 4.50 8.18
N ASN A 95 14.66 3.93 7.33
CA ASN A 95 14.29 2.89 6.38
C ASN A 95 13.60 1.71 7.09
N ALA A 96 14.01 1.40 8.31
CA ALA A 96 13.44 0.32 9.12
C ALA A 96 11.95 0.51 9.44
N ASP A 97 11.48 1.75 9.52
CA ASP A 97 10.10 2.09 9.86
C ASP A 97 9.23 2.33 8.61
N THR A 98 9.74 1.95 7.43
CA THR A 98 9.11 2.24 6.14
C THR A 98 8.74 1.00 5.37
N ILE A 99 7.61 1.10 4.68
CA ILE A 99 7.04 0.14 3.76
C ILE A 99 7.85 0.15 2.47
N GLY A 100 8.56 -0.95 2.18
CA GLY A 100 9.31 -1.07 0.92
C GLY A 100 10.47 -0.08 0.76
N GLY A 101 10.90 0.55 1.85
CA GLY A 101 12.02 1.47 1.93
C GLY A 101 11.73 2.89 1.44
N ILE A 102 12.67 3.80 1.73
CA ILE A 102 12.67 5.17 1.17
C ILE A 102 13.12 5.11 -0.28
N ARG A 103 12.34 5.70 -1.21
CA ARG A 103 12.54 5.55 -2.64
C ARG A 103 12.80 6.89 -3.32
N PRO A 104 14.01 7.10 -3.86
CA PRO A 104 14.25 8.17 -4.82
C PRO A 104 13.39 7.97 -6.07
N ARG A 105 12.58 8.98 -6.42
CA ARG A 105 11.69 8.99 -7.58
C ARG A 105 12.28 9.78 -8.73
N MET A 106 12.96 10.87 -8.41
CA MET A 106 13.52 11.78 -9.39
C MET A 106 14.81 12.37 -8.83
N LEU A 107 15.82 12.48 -9.69
CA LEU A 107 16.96 13.37 -9.53
C LEU A 107 17.09 14.15 -10.84
N ALA A 108 16.97 15.47 -10.75
CA ALA A 108 16.97 16.35 -11.90
C ALA A 108 17.85 17.57 -11.68
N TYR A 109 18.35 18.12 -12.78
CA TYR A 109 19.06 19.40 -12.80
C TYR A 109 18.23 20.37 -13.66
N PRO A 110 17.31 21.14 -13.07
CA PRO A 110 16.28 21.86 -13.82
C PRO A 110 16.84 23.01 -14.69
N ASN A 111 18.03 23.52 -14.35
CA ASN A 111 18.66 24.64 -15.04
C ASN A 111 19.95 24.20 -15.75
N TYR A 112 20.22 24.83 -16.90
CA TYR A 112 21.41 24.63 -17.72
C TYR A 112 21.94 25.96 -18.27
N ARG A 113 21.72 27.08 -17.57
CA ARG A 113 21.99 28.42 -18.11
C ARG A 113 23.11 29.12 -17.33
N GLY A 114 23.94 29.89 -18.05
CA GLY A 114 24.99 30.75 -17.46
C GLY A 114 26.22 29.98 -16.94
N GLY A 115 26.88 30.51 -15.91
CA GLY A 115 28.03 29.87 -15.23
C GLY A 115 27.67 28.68 -14.33
N GLU A 116 26.49 28.09 -14.56
CA GLU A 116 26.08 26.81 -14.00
C GLU A 116 27.06 25.74 -14.51
N TYR A 117 27.48 24.85 -13.61
CA TYR A 117 28.61 23.92 -13.75
C TYR A 117 30.01 24.47 -13.45
N VAL A 118 30.24 25.79 -13.50
CA VAL A 118 31.52 26.39 -13.11
C VAL A 118 31.56 26.65 -11.60
N ASN A 119 30.55 27.38 -11.11
CA ASN A 119 30.47 27.83 -9.72
C ASN A 119 29.55 26.95 -8.88
N TYR A 120 28.45 26.49 -9.48
CA TYR A 120 27.44 25.69 -8.81
C TYR A 120 26.62 24.87 -9.80
N ARG A 121 25.88 23.89 -9.30
CA ARG A 121 24.85 23.14 -10.03
C ARG A 121 23.56 23.07 -9.23
N GLN A 122 22.46 23.54 -9.78
CA GLN A 122 21.16 23.42 -9.12
C GLN A 122 20.58 22.02 -9.35
N PHE A 123 20.04 21.42 -8.30
CA PHE A 123 19.41 20.10 -8.36
C PHE A 123 18.04 20.10 -7.68
N GLN A 124 17.24 19.10 -8.06
CA GLN A 124 15.98 18.74 -7.44
C GLN A 124 15.93 17.23 -7.27
N ILE A 125 15.57 16.77 -6.08
CA ILE A 125 15.39 15.35 -5.76
C ILE A 125 14.00 15.16 -5.18
N GLN A 126 13.35 14.07 -5.57
CA GLN A 126 12.07 13.65 -5.01
C GLN A 126 12.23 12.29 -4.35
N LEU A 127 11.80 12.17 -3.10
CA LEU A 127 11.72 10.91 -2.37
C LEU A 127 10.27 10.60 -2.04
N THR A 128 9.91 9.32 -2.11
CA THR A 128 8.66 8.81 -1.52
C THR A 128 9.00 7.96 -0.31
N VAL A 129 8.36 8.24 0.82
CA VAL A 129 8.42 7.48 2.07
C VAL A 129 7.03 6.94 2.36
N MET A 130 6.90 5.63 2.55
CA MET A 130 5.62 5.02 2.94
C MET A 130 5.75 4.46 4.36
N GLN A 131 4.84 4.79 5.26
CA GLN A 131 4.85 4.32 6.65
C GLN A 131 3.51 3.70 7.02
N PRO A 132 3.49 2.63 7.85
CA PRO A 132 2.24 2.09 8.36
C PRO A 132 1.59 3.10 9.31
N VAL A 133 0.26 3.24 9.25
CA VAL A 133 -0.47 3.96 10.30
C VAL A 133 -0.54 3.07 11.54
N VAL A 134 -0.22 3.64 12.71
CA VAL A 134 -0.31 2.92 13.99
C VAL A 134 -1.77 2.58 14.25
N GLY A 135 -2.05 1.32 14.59
CA GLY A 135 -3.42 0.83 14.78
C GLY A 135 -4.20 0.59 13.48
N ALA A 136 -3.53 0.62 12.31
CA ALA A 136 -4.16 0.24 11.05
C ALA A 136 -4.72 -1.20 11.09
N PRO A 137 -5.87 -1.45 10.44
CA PRO A 137 -6.52 -2.75 10.43
C PRO A 137 -5.64 -3.81 9.76
N GLU A 138 -5.89 -5.07 10.12
CA GLU A 138 -5.22 -6.24 9.53
C GLU A 138 -5.53 -6.35 8.02
N TYR A 139 -6.71 -5.89 7.61
CA TYR A 139 -7.23 -5.97 6.24
C TYR A 139 -6.91 -4.72 5.42
N ILE A 140 -6.20 -4.92 4.30
CA ILE A 140 -6.07 -3.93 3.21
C ILE A 140 -7.34 -3.95 2.36
N ARG A 141 -7.87 -5.16 2.09
CA ARG A 141 -9.06 -5.38 1.29
C ARG A 141 -9.85 -6.56 1.82
N PHE A 142 -11.17 -6.46 1.80
CA PHE A 142 -12.07 -7.55 2.17
C PHE A 142 -13.30 -7.52 1.27
N SER A 143 -13.66 -8.66 0.70
CA SER A 143 -14.86 -8.83 -0.09
C SER A 143 -15.45 -10.20 0.17
N GLU A 144 -16.75 -10.27 0.45
CA GLU A 144 -17.48 -11.52 0.58
C GLU A 144 -18.82 -11.42 -0.15
N SER A 145 -19.20 -12.51 -0.80
CA SER A 145 -20.47 -12.67 -1.48
C SER A 145 -21.20 -13.91 -0.99
N LEU A 146 -22.53 -13.82 -0.99
CA LEU A 146 -23.42 -14.90 -0.58
C LEU A 146 -24.49 -15.09 -1.66
N SER A 147 -24.55 -16.30 -2.21
CA SER A 147 -25.56 -16.72 -3.18
C SER A 147 -26.42 -17.82 -2.58
N ILE A 148 -27.75 -17.67 -2.63
CA ILE A 148 -28.71 -18.62 -2.05
C ILE A 148 -29.74 -18.97 -3.13
N ASP A 149 -29.89 -20.26 -3.42
CA ASP A 149 -30.89 -20.80 -4.33
C ASP A 149 -31.74 -21.90 -3.65
N GLY A 150 -33.02 -21.96 -3.99
CA GLY A 150 -33.94 -22.98 -3.50
C GLY A 150 -34.46 -22.76 -2.08
N GLY A 151 -34.73 -23.85 -1.37
CA GLY A 151 -35.28 -23.83 0.00
C GLY A 151 -36.79 -23.57 0.09
N GLY A 152 -37.50 -23.64 -1.04
CA GLY A 152 -38.94 -23.45 -1.14
C GLY A 152 -39.58 -24.38 -2.17
N GLY A 153 -40.87 -24.16 -2.45
CA GLY A 153 -41.58 -24.88 -3.51
C GLY A 153 -41.17 -24.39 -4.90
N GLU A 154 -41.10 -25.31 -5.86
CA GLU A 154 -40.85 -25.00 -7.27
C GLU A 154 -42.19 -24.94 -8.01
N TRP A 155 -42.35 -23.90 -8.83
CA TRP A 155 -43.55 -23.67 -9.62
C TRP A 155 -43.17 -23.54 -11.08
N ASP A 156 -44.01 -24.08 -11.95
CA ASP A 156 -43.86 -23.98 -13.39
C ASP A 156 -45.18 -23.51 -14.01
N VAL A 157 -45.11 -22.93 -15.21
CA VAL A 157 -46.27 -22.44 -15.94
C VAL A 157 -46.47 -23.33 -17.14
N LYS A 158 -47.54 -24.14 -17.12
CA LYS A 158 -47.86 -25.02 -18.24
C LYS A 158 -48.65 -24.25 -19.28
N GLU A 159 -48.19 -24.31 -20.53
CA GLU A 159 -48.94 -23.81 -21.68
C GLU A 159 -50.23 -24.60 -21.85
N VAL A 160 -51.29 -23.91 -22.28
CA VAL A 160 -52.62 -24.48 -22.52
C VAL A 160 -53.07 -24.11 -23.92
N ASN A 161 -53.87 -24.97 -24.55
CA ASN A 161 -54.30 -24.78 -25.95
C ASN A 161 -55.07 -23.47 -26.18
N PHE A 162 -55.72 -22.93 -25.15
CA PHE A 162 -56.40 -21.63 -25.18
C PHE A 162 -56.28 -20.94 -23.81
N GLY A 163 -55.90 -19.66 -23.82
CA GLY A 163 -55.86 -18.82 -22.63
C GLY A 163 -54.46 -18.65 -22.01
N ARG A 164 -54.43 -18.12 -20.78
CA ARG A 164 -53.18 -17.91 -20.03
C ARG A 164 -52.67 -19.24 -19.49
N GLY A 165 -51.35 -19.41 -19.49
CA GLY A 165 -50.72 -20.59 -18.88
C GLY A 165 -51.12 -20.77 -17.41
N VAL A 166 -51.20 -22.03 -16.98
CA VAL A 166 -51.61 -22.38 -15.61
C VAL A 166 -50.37 -22.66 -14.77
N ARG A 167 -50.22 -21.90 -13.68
CA ARG A 167 -49.16 -22.11 -12.70
C ARG A 167 -49.46 -23.38 -11.89
N HIS A 168 -48.54 -24.34 -11.90
CA HIS A 168 -48.65 -25.57 -11.11
C HIS A 168 -47.38 -25.78 -10.30
N ARG A 169 -47.50 -26.47 -9.17
CA ARG A 169 -46.36 -26.75 -8.29
C ARG A 169 -45.68 -28.03 -8.76
N THR A 170 -44.42 -27.95 -9.17
CA THR A 170 -43.63 -29.10 -9.63
C THR A 170 -42.92 -29.80 -8.48
N ARG A 171 -42.53 -29.06 -7.44
CA ARG A 171 -41.94 -29.63 -6.22
C ARG A 171 -42.48 -28.97 -4.95
N THR A 172 -42.81 -29.80 -3.96
CA THR A 172 -43.21 -29.32 -2.64
C THR A 172 -42.02 -28.73 -1.88
N HIS A 173 -40.85 -29.37 -1.96
CA HIS A 173 -39.63 -28.91 -1.31
C HIS A 173 -38.42 -29.09 -2.24
N LYS A 174 -37.81 -27.97 -2.67
CA LYS A 174 -36.50 -27.97 -3.33
C LYS A 174 -35.44 -27.75 -2.27
N LYS A 175 -34.37 -28.55 -2.27
CA LYS A 175 -33.21 -28.32 -1.41
C LYS A 175 -32.70 -26.88 -1.58
N CYS A 176 -32.32 -26.25 -0.48
CA CYS A 176 -31.58 -25.00 -0.50
C CYS A 176 -30.11 -25.32 -0.77
N THR A 177 -29.51 -24.63 -1.71
CA THR A 177 -28.06 -24.60 -1.91
C THR A 177 -27.59 -23.18 -1.75
N ALA A 178 -26.49 -22.98 -1.02
CA ALA A 178 -25.88 -21.67 -0.92
C ALA A 178 -24.37 -21.76 -1.13
N VAL A 179 -23.78 -20.68 -1.62
CA VAL A 179 -22.34 -20.51 -1.76
C VAL A 179 -21.96 -19.20 -1.09
N GLN A 180 -21.09 -19.28 -0.09
CA GLN A 180 -20.41 -18.13 0.48
C GLN A 180 -18.98 -18.16 -0.06
N SER A 181 -18.55 -17.07 -0.69
CA SER A 181 -17.20 -16.97 -1.20
C SER A 181 -16.66 -15.58 -0.96
N GLY A 182 -15.37 -15.47 -0.65
CA GLY A 182 -14.76 -14.19 -0.39
C GLY A 182 -13.25 -14.21 -0.61
N SER A 183 -12.67 -13.02 -0.53
CA SER A 183 -11.24 -12.82 -0.45
C SER A 183 -10.89 -11.69 0.50
N ALA A 184 -9.72 -11.82 1.10
CA ALA A 184 -9.13 -10.81 1.97
C ALA A 184 -7.66 -10.65 1.63
N VAL A 185 -7.17 -9.41 1.69
CA VAL A 185 -5.76 -9.07 1.52
C VAL A 185 -5.25 -8.51 2.83
N GLY A 186 -4.29 -9.19 3.43
CA GLY A 186 -3.63 -8.78 4.66
C GLY A 186 -2.30 -8.08 4.41
N ARG A 187 -1.87 -7.32 5.41
CA ARG A 187 -0.54 -6.70 5.44
C ARG A 187 0.45 -7.62 6.15
N GLY A 188 1.34 -8.27 5.40
CA GLY A 188 2.48 -9.03 5.94
C GLY A 188 2.13 -10.43 6.48
N ASP A 189 0.85 -10.73 6.71
CA ASP A 189 0.36 -12.06 7.05
C ASP A 189 -1.00 -12.31 6.39
N PHE A 190 -1.39 -13.58 6.25
CA PHE A 190 -2.70 -13.96 5.74
C PHE A 190 -3.77 -13.62 6.77
N PRO A 191 -4.80 -12.84 6.40
CA PRO A 191 -5.89 -12.56 7.31
C PRO A 191 -6.61 -13.83 7.74
N ARG A 192 -7.24 -13.78 8.92
CA ARG A 192 -8.09 -14.88 9.37
C ARG A 192 -9.30 -15.04 8.44
N VAL A 193 -9.51 -16.26 7.95
CA VAL A 193 -10.70 -16.62 7.17
C VAL A 193 -11.93 -16.54 8.08
N PRO A 194 -13.00 -15.82 7.68
CA PRO A 194 -14.25 -15.79 8.42
C PRO A 194 -14.85 -17.18 8.61
N PRO A 195 -15.53 -17.47 9.74
CA PRO A 195 -16.21 -18.74 9.90
C PRO A 195 -17.38 -18.89 8.90
N PRO A 196 -17.83 -20.12 8.61
CA PRO A 196 -19.02 -20.35 7.80
C PRO A 196 -20.27 -19.77 8.48
N ILE A 197 -21.15 -19.11 7.71
CA ILE A 197 -22.40 -18.51 8.22
C ILE A 197 -23.33 -19.59 8.80
N TRP A 198 -23.39 -20.76 8.16
CA TRP A 198 -24.22 -21.89 8.62
C TRP A 198 -23.39 -23.17 8.77
N PRO A 199 -22.64 -23.32 9.87
CA PRO A 199 -21.78 -24.50 10.08
C PRO A 199 -22.56 -25.82 9.98
N PHE A 200 -23.82 -25.84 10.43
CA PHE A 200 -24.68 -27.03 10.39
C PHE A 200 -25.15 -27.46 8.99
N ALA A 201 -25.02 -26.59 7.98
CA ALA A 201 -25.48 -26.82 6.61
C ALA A 201 -24.32 -27.03 5.63
N LEU A 202 -23.09 -27.15 6.11
CA LEU A 202 -21.92 -27.34 5.26
C LEU A 202 -22.01 -28.65 4.48
N ARG A 203 -21.75 -28.57 3.17
CA ARG A 203 -21.65 -29.74 2.30
C ARG A 203 -20.36 -30.52 2.52
N THR A 204 -19.30 -29.82 2.92
CA THR A 204 -17.97 -30.36 3.18
C THR A 204 -17.45 -29.73 4.46
N GLU A 205 -16.82 -30.53 5.32
CA GLU A 205 -16.31 -30.07 6.62
C GLU A 205 -15.21 -29.02 6.45
N GLU A 206 -14.39 -29.13 5.39
CA GLU A 206 -13.29 -28.21 5.11
C GLU A 206 -13.64 -27.23 3.97
N PRO A 207 -13.37 -25.92 4.16
CA PRO A 207 -13.49 -24.95 3.08
C PRO A 207 -12.42 -25.15 2.01
N LYS A 208 -12.75 -24.72 0.78
CA LYS A 208 -11.74 -24.55 -0.26
C LYS A 208 -11.01 -23.23 0.00
N ILE A 209 -9.74 -23.32 0.39
CA ILE A 209 -8.90 -22.16 0.68
C ILE A 209 -7.85 -21.99 -0.42
N GLY A 210 -7.81 -20.80 -1.03
CA GLY A 210 -6.73 -20.34 -1.88
C GLY A 210 -5.81 -19.39 -1.11
N ARG A 211 -4.50 -19.52 -1.26
CA ARG A 211 -3.52 -18.59 -0.69
C ARG A 211 -2.58 -18.12 -1.78
N GLU A 212 -2.42 -16.82 -1.89
CA GLU A 212 -1.52 -16.19 -2.85
C GLU A 212 -0.72 -15.10 -2.13
N VAL A 213 0.61 -15.14 -2.25
CA VAL A 213 1.46 -14.04 -1.79
C VAL A 213 1.76 -13.17 -3.00
N ARG A 214 1.28 -11.94 -2.99
CA ARG A 214 1.60 -10.95 -4.02
C ARG A 214 2.69 -10.01 -3.52
N PRO A 215 3.92 -10.11 -4.06
CA PRO A 215 4.96 -9.15 -3.72
C PRO A 215 4.62 -7.80 -4.34
N ARG A 216 4.19 -6.82 -3.54
CA ARG A 216 3.93 -5.47 -4.04
C ARG A 216 5.20 -4.64 -4.04
N GLY A 217 5.86 -4.59 -5.20
CA GLY A 217 6.80 -3.53 -5.57
C GLY A 217 8.18 -3.58 -4.93
N GLY A 218 9.15 -4.05 -5.71
CA GLY A 218 10.42 -3.36 -5.97
C GLY A 218 11.39 -3.14 -4.81
N SER A 219 12.44 -3.96 -4.80
CA SER A 219 13.67 -3.89 -4.00
C SER A 219 13.60 -4.55 -2.61
N ARG A 220 14.46 -5.57 -2.42
CA ARG A 220 14.70 -6.36 -1.18
C ARG A 220 15.25 -5.54 0.00
N THR A 221 15.25 -4.21 -0.09
CA THR A 221 16.13 -3.33 0.70
C THR A 221 15.41 -2.59 1.84
N GLY A 222 14.08 -2.64 1.89
CA GLY A 222 13.29 -2.20 3.05
C GLY A 222 13.06 -3.32 4.07
N ASN A 223 13.07 -3.01 5.37
CA ASN A 223 12.86 -4.01 6.43
C ASN A 223 11.38 -4.42 6.59
N ILE A 224 10.43 -3.52 6.34
CA ILE A 224 9.00 -3.87 6.35
C ILE A 224 8.63 -4.39 4.96
N ARG A 225 8.63 -5.72 4.83
CA ARG A 225 8.05 -6.39 3.66
C ARG A 225 6.54 -6.25 3.73
N LEU A 226 5.98 -5.45 2.84
CA LEU A 226 4.56 -5.46 2.58
C LEU A 226 4.31 -6.52 1.51
N GLU A 227 4.34 -7.77 1.96
CA GLU A 227 3.73 -8.86 1.21
C GLU A 227 2.22 -8.68 1.36
N GLU A 228 1.54 -8.46 0.23
CA GLU A 228 0.08 -8.53 0.22
C GLU A 228 -0.28 -10.00 0.21
N CYS A 229 -0.71 -10.49 1.36
CA CYS A 229 -1.07 -11.88 1.54
C CYS A 229 -2.57 -12.00 1.25
N GLU A 230 -2.89 -12.47 0.05
CA GLU A 230 -4.27 -12.69 -0.37
C GLU A 230 -4.71 -14.10 0.03
N ILE A 231 -5.84 -14.18 0.72
CA ILE A 231 -6.53 -15.42 1.02
C ILE A 231 -7.91 -15.39 0.39
N SER A 232 -8.31 -16.48 -0.24
CA SER A 232 -9.67 -16.67 -0.76
C SER A 232 -10.28 -17.91 -0.15
N TRP A 233 -11.60 -17.88 0.05
CA TRP A 233 -12.34 -18.99 0.63
C TRP A 233 -13.66 -19.21 -0.11
N THR A 234 -14.09 -20.47 -0.11
CA THR A 234 -15.43 -20.86 -0.57
C THR A 234 -16.01 -21.91 0.37
N TYR A 235 -17.22 -21.64 0.86
CA TYR A 235 -18.07 -22.57 1.58
C TYR A 235 -19.27 -22.94 0.70
N GLU A 236 -19.57 -24.24 0.62
CA GLU A 236 -20.75 -24.76 -0.06
C GLU A 236 -21.73 -25.31 0.97
N TYR A 237 -23.01 -24.90 0.87
CA TYR A 237 -24.06 -25.30 1.80
C TYR A 237 -25.18 -26.07 1.10
N VAL A 238 -25.77 -27.02 1.83
CA VAL A 238 -26.99 -27.72 1.44
C VAL A 238 -27.91 -27.88 2.65
N TRP A 239 -29.18 -27.47 2.52
CA TRP A 239 -30.16 -27.60 3.61
C TRP A 239 -31.58 -27.86 3.09
N PRO A 240 -32.50 -28.49 3.87
CA PRO A 240 -33.86 -28.76 3.40
C PRO A 240 -34.76 -27.51 3.24
N VAL A 241 -34.47 -26.44 3.99
CA VAL A 241 -35.23 -25.18 3.98
C VAL A 241 -34.33 -24.00 3.60
N ARG A 242 -34.94 -22.89 3.19
CA ARG A 242 -34.22 -21.67 2.81
C ARG A 242 -33.33 -21.21 3.96
N LEU A 243 -32.07 -20.96 3.65
CA LEU A 243 -31.09 -20.36 4.54
C LEU A 243 -31.25 -18.83 4.53
N ASP A 244 -31.00 -18.19 5.66
CA ASP A 244 -31.05 -16.73 5.84
C ASP A 244 -29.81 -16.25 6.59
N GLY A 245 -29.20 -15.18 6.09
CA GLY A 245 -27.87 -14.73 6.51
C GLY A 245 -27.33 -13.62 5.63
N ILE A 246 -26.32 -12.93 6.16
CA ILE A 246 -25.62 -11.82 5.51
C ILE A 246 -24.14 -12.14 5.38
N PRO A 247 -23.45 -11.68 4.31
CA PRO A 247 -22.00 -11.74 4.25
C PRO A 247 -21.36 -11.06 5.45
N HIS A 248 -20.19 -11.56 5.85
CA HIS A 248 -19.31 -10.86 6.77
C HIS A 248 -18.84 -9.55 6.13
N TYR A 249 -18.44 -8.62 6.99
CA TYR A 249 -17.78 -7.38 6.60
C TYR A 249 -16.51 -7.24 7.42
N ALA A 250 -15.49 -6.59 6.86
CA ALA A 250 -14.31 -6.24 7.62
C ALA A 250 -14.73 -5.28 8.73
N ILE A 251 -14.42 -5.65 9.97
CA ILE A 251 -14.51 -4.75 11.12
C ILE A 251 -13.13 -4.11 11.23
N GLY A 252 -13.08 -2.79 11.05
CA GLY A 252 -11.87 -1.97 11.18
C GLY A 252 -11.42 -1.81 12.62
#